data_AF-A0A2V8L0U8-F1
#
_entry.id   AF-A0A2V8L0U8-F1
#
_cell.length_a   1.000
_cell.length_b   1.000
_cell.length_c   1.000
_cell.angle_alpha   90.00
_cell.angle_beta   90.00
_cell.angle_gamma   90.00
#
_symmetry.space_group_name_H-M   'P 1'
#
loop_
_entity.id
_entity.type
_entity.pdbx_description
1 polymer ?
#
loop_
_entity_poly.entity_id
_entity_poly.type
_entity_poly.pdbx_seq_one_letter_code
_entity_poly.pdbx_strand_id
1 'polypeptide(L)'
;MLGYSVGHWEGDVFVVQSNTFDDRTWLDHFGYPHSDEMRLEERYHRLDRDNMQLVMTLTDPSIYTKPWVSETKNFRLSRLKEFAEELFCIPSQEQEFNRRVRDPAAGVFHKD
;
A
#
# COMPACT_ATOMS: atom_id res chain seq x y z
N MET A 1 -8.24 -7.47 -1.03
CA MET A 1 -7.39 -8.08 -2.05
C MET A 1 -6.83 -9.41 -1.58
N LEU A 2 -6.98 -10.47 -2.37
CA LEU A 2 -6.42 -11.81 -2.11
C LEU A 2 -5.74 -12.27 -3.40
N GLY A 3 -4.48 -12.71 -3.32
CA GLY A 3 -3.68 -13.15 -4.46
C GLY A 3 -2.48 -13.98 -4.01
N TYR A 4 -1.65 -14.41 -4.97
CA TYR A 4 -0.43 -15.18 -4.69
C TYR A 4 0.80 -14.32 -4.92
N SER A 5 1.77 -14.46 -4.02
CA SER A 5 3.00 -13.67 -4.02
C SER A 5 4.23 -14.56 -4.03
N VAL A 6 5.22 -14.19 -4.84
CA VAL A 6 6.55 -14.82 -4.86
C VAL A 6 7.59 -13.70 -4.74
N GLY A 7 8.64 -13.94 -3.94
CA GLY A 7 9.69 -12.96 -3.72
C GLY A 7 11.09 -13.48 -3.99
N HIS A 8 11.97 -12.58 -4.44
CA HIS A 8 13.39 -12.82 -4.66
C HIS A 8 14.22 -11.59 -4.28
N TRP A 9 15.54 -11.77 -4.19
CA TRP A 9 16.47 -10.68 -3.91
C TRP A 9 17.14 -10.19 -5.19
N GLU A 10 17.21 -8.87 -5.36
CA GLU A 10 17.99 -8.17 -6.37
C GLU A 10 18.99 -7.26 -5.65
N GLY A 11 20.17 -7.80 -5.33
CA GLY A 11 21.12 -7.10 -4.47
C GLY A 11 20.56 -6.91 -3.05
N ASP A 12 20.38 -5.66 -2.64
CA ASP A 12 19.83 -5.25 -1.34
C ASP A 12 18.32 -4.94 -1.37
N VAL A 13 17.68 -5.12 -2.53
CA VAL A 13 16.24 -4.95 -2.70
C VAL A 13 15.54 -6.31 -2.69
N PHE A 14 14.54 -6.46 -1.84
CA PHE A 14 13.63 -7.60 -1.89
C PHE A 14 12.46 -7.26 -2.81
N VAL A 15 12.33 -8.00 -3.90
CA VAL A 15 11.29 -7.80 -4.91
C VAL A 15 10.22 -8.86 -4.71
N VAL A 16 8.97 -8.42 -4.57
CA VAL A 16 7.81 -9.29 -4.47
C VAL A 16 6.92 -9.05 -5.66
N GLN A 17 6.53 -10.12 -6.35
CA GLN A 17 5.55 -10.09 -7.42
C GLN A 17 4.29 -10.81 -6.97
N SER A 18 3.17 -10.11 -7.08
CA SER A 18 1.85 -10.58 -6.67
C SER A 18 0.89 -10.59 -7.87
N ASN A 19 0.09 -11.65 -7.97
CA ASN A 19 -0.83 -11.86 -9.10
C ASN A 19 -2.05 -12.73 -8.70
N THR A 20 -2.89 -13.06 -9.69
CA THR A 20 -4.05 -13.95 -9.54
C THR A 20 -5.01 -13.41 -8.48
N PHE A 21 -5.36 -12.14 -8.64
CA PHE A 21 -6.21 -11.43 -7.69
C PHE A 21 -7.69 -11.75 -7.91
N ASP A 22 -8.46 -11.86 -6.83
CA ASP A 22 -9.92 -11.97 -6.88
C ASP A 22 -10.54 -10.62 -7.29
N ASP A 23 -11.03 -10.55 -8.52
CA ASP A 23 -11.61 -9.36 -9.17
C ASP A 23 -12.93 -8.88 -8.52
N ARG A 24 -13.49 -9.67 -7.59
CA ARG A 24 -14.64 -9.26 -6.77
C ARG A 24 -14.23 -8.35 -5.60
N THR A 25 -12.93 -8.21 -5.35
CA THR A 25 -12.40 -7.36 -4.28
C THR A 25 -12.02 -5.96 -4.78
N TRP A 26 -11.91 -5.01 -3.86
CA TRP A 26 -11.38 -3.68 -4.17
C TRP A 26 -9.86 -3.64 -4.00
N LEU A 27 -9.22 -2.77 -4.80
CA LEU A 27 -7.77 -2.53 -4.74
C LEU A 27 -7.39 -1.96 -3.37
N ASP A 28 -8.18 -1.01 -2.89
CA ASP A 28 -8.00 -0.39 -1.58
C ASP A 28 -9.34 -0.02 -0.94
N HIS A 29 -9.26 0.62 0.23
CA HIS A 29 -10.44 1.02 1.00
C HIS A 29 -11.25 2.17 0.36
N PHE A 30 -10.74 2.83 -0.69
CA PHE A 30 -11.46 3.87 -1.42
C PHE A 30 -12.32 3.30 -2.55
N GLY A 31 -12.24 1.98 -2.80
CA GLY A 31 -13.06 1.31 -3.81
C GLY A 31 -12.51 1.45 -5.23
N TYR A 32 -11.20 1.63 -5.40
CA TYR A 32 -10.62 1.57 -6.74
C TYR A 32 -10.72 0.13 -7.31
N PRO A 33 -11.18 -0.03 -8.57
CA PRO A 33 -11.32 -1.35 -9.18
C PRO A 33 -9.97 -1.95 -9.60
N HIS A 34 -9.93 -3.27 -9.72
CA HIS A 34 -8.86 -4.00 -10.42
C HIS A 34 -9.48 -5.23 -11.11
N SER A 35 -8.77 -5.78 -12.10
CA SER A 35 -9.11 -7.04 -12.76
C SER A 35 -8.30 -8.22 -12.19
N ASP A 36 -8.57 -9.42 -12.68
CA ASP A 36 -7.77 -10.62 -12.45
C ASP A 36 -6.45 -10.62 -13.24
N GLU A 37 -6.33 -9.76 -14.27
CA GLU A 37 -5.10 -9.50 -15.02
C GLU A 37 -4.09 -8.64 -14.24
N MET A 38 -4.50 -8.06 -13.10
CA MET A 38 -3.63 -7.21 -12.30
C MET A 38 -2.33 -7.93 -11.91
N ARG A 39 -1.22 -7.19 -12.02
CA ARG A 39 0.11 -7.54 -11.54
C ARG A 39 0.60 -6.44 -10.63
N LEU A 40 1.09 -6.82 -9.46
CA LEU A 40 1.66 -5.91 -8.48
C LEU A 40 3.13 -6.30 -8.25
N GLU A 41 4.04 -5.36 -8.49
CA GLU A 41 5.43 -5.49 -8.08
C GLU A 41 5.69 -4.57 -6.88
N GLU A 42 6.28 -5.12 -5.84
CA GLU A 42 6.64 -4.41 -4.62
C GLU A 42 8.14 -4.52 -4.41
N ARG A 43 8.82 -3.38 -4.33
CA ARG A 43 10.27 -3.30 -4.13
C ARG A 43 10.55 -2.78 -2.74
N TYR A 44 10.99 -3.67 -1.85
CA TYR A 44 11.33 -3.37 -0.47
C TYR A 44 12.84 -3.11 -0.36
N HIS A 45 13.21 -1.92 0.09
CA HIS A 45 14.61 -1.55 0.30
C HIS A 45 14.84 -1.21 1.77
N ARG A 46 15.69 -1.97 2.44
CA ARG A 46 16.03 -1.72 3.84
C ARG A 46 17.20 -0.75 3.90
N LEU A 47 16.91 0.50 4.25
CA LEU A 47 17.93 1.56 4.34
C LEU A 47 18.89 1.33 5.50
N ASP A 48 18.36 0.92 6.65
CA ASP A 48 19.14 0.62 7.84
C ASP A 48 18.36 -0.31 8.80
N ARG A 49 18.81 -0.42 10.05
CA ARG A 49 18.19 -1.29 11.05
C ARG A 49 16.70 -0.96 11.27
N ASP A 50 16.36 0.32 11.29
CA ASP A 50 15.07 0.84 11.74
C ASP A 50 14.24 1.47 10.59
N ASN A 51 14.82 1.69 9.41
CA ASN A 51 14.14 2.33 8.27
C ASN A 51 14.06 1.41 7.04
N MET A 52 12.90 1.41 6.38
CA MET A 52 12.63 0.65 5.16
C MET A 52 11.81 1.50 4.19
N GLN A 53 12.07 1.35 2.90
CA GLN A 53 11.30 1.94 1.81
C GLN A 53 10.56 0.87 1.04
N LEU A 54 9.38 1.24 0.54
CA LEU A 54 8.59 0.44 -0.38
C LEU A 54 8.14 1.31 -1.55
N VAL A 55 8.36 0.81 -2.76
CA VAL A 55 7.74 1.33 -3.98
C VAL A 55 6.91 0.21 -4.59
N MET A 56 5.67 0.53 -4.95
CA MET A 56 4.73 -0.42 -5.56
C MET A 56 4.45 0.01 -6.99
N THR A 57 4.50 -0.94 -7.93
CA THR A 57 4.08 -0.74 -9.31
C THR A 57 2.91 -1.67 -9.61
N LEU A 58 1.74 -1.09 -9.89
CA LEU A 58 0.54 -1.80 -10.28
C LEU A 58 0.38 -1.69 -11.79
N THR A 59 0.19 -2.84 -12.46
CA THR A 59 -0.13 -2.92 -13.88
C THR A 59 -1.40 -3.73 -14.06
N ASP A 60 -2.40 -3.12 -14.69
CA ASP A 60 -3.66 -3.78 -15.03
C ASP A 60 -4.21 -3.08 -16.29
N PRO A 61 -3.95 -3.65 -17.49
CA PRO A 61 -4.35 -3.06 -18.77
C PRO A 61 -5.87 -3.01 -18.97
N SER A 62 -6.63 -3.84 -18.24
CA SER A 62 -8.08 -3.89 -18.32
C SER A 62 -8.76 -2.72 -17.61
N ILE A 63 -8.09 -2.13 -16.61
CA ILE A 63 -8.63 -1.03 -15.78
C ILE A 63 -7.86 0.28 -15.96
N TYR A 64 -6.53 0.24 -16.06
CA TYR A 64 -5.67 1.43 -16.08
C TYR A 64 -4.94 1.61 -17.41
N THR A 65 -4.83 2.85 -17.87
CA THR A 65 -4.21 3.19 -19.17
C THR A 65 -2.69 3.11 -19.18
N LYS A 66 -2.07 3.05 -17.99
CA LYS A 66 -0.62 2.90 -17.79
C LYS A 66 -0.37 2.33 -16.40
N PRO A 67 0.82 1.75 -16.15
CA PRO A 67 1.21 1.35 -14.79
C PRO A 67 1.10 2.51 -13.81
N TRP A 68 0.52 2.23 -12.65
CA TRP A 68 0.51 3.14 -11.52
C TRP A 68 1.73 2.84 -10.64
N VAL A 69 2.48 3.88 -10.29
CA VAL A 69 3.65 3.77 -9.42
C VAL A 69 3.34 4.57 -8.16
N SER A 70 3.48 3.93 -7.01
CA SER A 70 3.28 4.60 -5.72
C SER A 70 4.37 5.63 -5.46
N GLU A 71 4.07 6.61 -4.62
CA GLU A 71 5.13 7.34 -3.92
C GLU A 71 5.94 6.37 -3.03
N THR A 72 7.17 6.74 -2.70
CA THR A 72 8.00 5.96 -1.78
C THR A 72 7.40 5.97 -0.39
N LYS A 73 6.91 4.81 0.04
CA LYS A 73 6.41 4.60 1.40
C LYS A 73 7.62 4.41 2.31
N ASN A 74 7.77 5.30 3.29
CA ASN A 74 8.84 5.22 4.28
C ASN A 74 8.28 4.60 5.56
N PHE A 75 8.76 3.41 5.90
CA PHE A 75 8.43 2.70 7.13
C PHE A 75 9.53 2.88 8.16
N ARG A 76 9.11 3.12 9.40
CA ARG A 76 9.99 3.12 10.57
C ARG A 76 9.59 1.99 11.49
N LEU A 77 10.58 1.25 11.98
CA LEU A 77 10.37 0.16 12.93
C LEU A 77 9.67 0.68 14.20
N SER A 78 8.43 0.24 14.41
CA SER A 78 7.71 0.52 15.64
C SER A 78 8.37 -0.21 16.81
N ARG A 79 8.55 0.51 17.93
CA ARG A 79 8.98 -0.06 19.21
C ARG A 79 7.80 -0.47 20.09
N LEU A 80 6.58 -0.12 19.67
CA LEU A 80 5.37 -0.51 20.38
C LEU A 80 5.15 -2.00 20.19
N LYS A 81 4.78 -2.70 21.26
CA LYS A 81 4.51 -4.15 21.22
C LYS A 81 3.08 -4.46 20.78
N GLU A 82 2.26 -3.45 20.56
CA GLU A 82 0.90 -3.58 20.06
C GLU A 82 0.89 -3.28 18.57
N PHE A 83 0.38 -4.23 17.79
CA PHE A 83 0.08 -4.04 16.37
C PHE A 83 -1.08 -3.05 16.29
N ALA A 84 -0.79 -1.81 15.91
CA ALA A 84 -1.81 -0.84 15.54
C ALA A 84 -2.25 -1.13 14.09
N GLU A 85 -2.89 -2.28 13.85
CA GLU A 85 -3.82 -2.33 12.71
C GLU A 85 -5.03 -1.50 13.13
N GLU A 86 -4.97 -0.21 12.83
CA GLU A 86 -6.09 0.70 13.05
C GLU A 86 -7.18 0.45 11.99
N LEU A 87 -7.84 -0.70 12.08
CA LEU A 87 -9.12 -0.94 11.43
C LEU A 87 -10.21 -0.28 12.29
N PHE A 88 -10.33 1.03 12.19
CA PHE A 88 -11.36 1.77 12.91
C PHE A 88 -12.75 1.34 12.42
N CYS A 89 -13.48 0.59 13.24
CA CYS A 89 -14.88 0.27 12.97
C CYS A 89 -15.85 1.41 13.36
N ILE A 90 -15.33 2.46 14.01
CA ILE A 90 -16.13 3.61 14.46
C ILE A 90 -15.87 4.78 13.51
N PRO A 91 -16.89 5.27 12.76
CA PRO A 91 -16.70 6.33 11.77
C PRO A 91 -16.07 7.62 12.30
N SER A 92 -16.32 7.98 13.57
CA SER A 92 -15.72 9.17 14.19
C SER A 92 -14.21 9.02 14.44
N GLN A 93 -13.75 7.82 14.80
CA GLN A 93 -12.32 7.54 14.98
C GLN A 93 -11.61 7.52 13.63
N GLU A 94 -12.24 6.92 12.62
CA GLU A 94 -11.73 6.94 11.25
C GLU A 94 -11.61 8.38 10.72
N GLN A 95 -12.62 9.23 10.92
CA GLN A 95 -12.53 10.64 10.54
C GLN A 95 -11.40 11.39 11.26
N GLU A 96 -11.20 11.14 12.55
CA GLU A 96 -10.11 11.77 13.29
C GLU A 96 -8.74 11.33 12.76
N PHE A 97 -8.56 10.03 12.51
CA PHE A 97 -7.35 9.49 11.90
C PHE A 97 -7.11 10.08 10.50
N ASN A 98 -8.15 10.15 9.67
CA ASN A 98 -8.07 10.70 8.34
C ASN A 98 -7.57 12.15 8.38
N ARG A 99 -8.17 12.99 9.23
CA ARG A 99 -7.77 14.39 9.38
C ARG A 99 -6.35 14.56 9.91
N ARG A 100 -5.93 13.74 10.89
CA ARG A 100 -4.65 13.92 11.61
C ARG A 100 -3.46 13.27 10.91
N VAL A 101 -3.70 12.17 10.20
CA VAL A 101 -2.65 11.29 9.68
C VAL A 101 -2.79 11.12 8.17
N ARG A 102 -3.92 10.58 7.69
CA ARG A 102 -4.06 10.17 6.29
C ARG A 102 -4.04 11.34 5.32
N ASP A 103 -4.85 12.36 5.55
CA ASP A 103 -5.06 13.47 4.63
C ASP A 103 -3.80 14.34 4.51
N PRO A 104 -3.11 14.74 5.62
CA PRO A 104 -1.82 15.43 5.52
C PRO A 104 -0.74 14.59 4.83
N ALA A 105 -0.69 13.28 5.08
CA ALA A 105 0.25 12.38 4.39
C ALA A 105 -0.04 12.27 2.89
N ALA A 106 -1.30 12.43 2.48
CA ALA A 106 -1.72 12.49 1.08
C ALA A 106 -1.68 13.91 0.49
N GLY A 107 -1.17 14.90 1.22
CA GLY A 107 -1.12 16.30 0.79
C GLY A 107 -2.50 16.99 0.70
N VAL A 108 -3.53 16.42 1.32
CA VAL A 108 -4.88 16.97 1.41
C VAL A 108 -4.98 17.82 2.68
N PHE A 109 -5.25 19.12 2.51
CA PHE A 109 -5.40 20.06 3.62
C PHE A 109 -6.82 20.59 3.67
N HIS A 110 -7.54 20.31 4.76
CA HIS A 110 -8.87 20.84 5.01
C HIS A 110 -8.77 22.30 5.48
N LYS A 111 -9.60 23.19 4.91
CA LYS A 111 -9.75 24.55 5.43
C LYS A 111 -10.71 24.53 6.63
N ASP A 112 -10.38 25.31 7.65
CA ASP A 112 -11.19 25.50 8.85
C ASP A 112 -12.58 26.08 8.55
#